data_AF-A0A2M8S420-F1
#
_entry.id   AF-A0A2M8S420-F1
#
_cell.length_a   1.000
_cell.length_b   1.000
_cell.length_c   1.000
_cell.angle_alpha   90.00
_cell.angle_beta   90.00
_cell.angle_gamma   90.00
#
_symmetry.space_group_name_H-M   'P 1'
#
loop_
_entity.id
_entity.type
_entity.pdbx_description
1 polymer ?
#
loop_
_entity_poly.entity_id
_entity_poly.type
_entity_poly.pdbx_seq_one_letter_code
_entity_poly.pdbx_strand_id
1 'polypeptide(L)'
;MCNKGFLFITLLSLTACTFSDNSQSPIPAQFAGADYQLSDQDAKRWVIAGNQVEQCVYPNLTRIQQEHFSQEDSFIYSQYVFFYPLEDIVGRDNLQIIKNDQKSMDYVTYQRKKFKDIKAKPLDEEKCAILQKQARDDLAVVKGEYRNAMVEEDKHENKTDNGKNLEKSRFSFDILKWGIGLMLL
;
A
#
# COMPACT_ATOMS: atom_id res chain seq x y z
N MET A 1 -3.58 78.19 -1.52
CA MET A 1 -2.99 77.42 -0.40
C MET A 1 -3.38 75.97 -0.57
N CYS A 2 -2.38 75.08 -0.50
CA CYS A 2 -2.47 73.61 -0.55
C CYS A 2 -3.60 73.02 0.33
N ASN A 3 -4.11 71.81 0.14
CA ASN A 3 -3.31 70.59 0.06
C ASN A 3 -4.17 69.34 -0.26
N LYS A 4 -3.49 68.37 -0.90
CA LYS A 4 -3.63 66.91 -0.78
C LYS A 4 -4.85 66.22 -1.39
N GLY A 5 -4.65 65.80 -2.64
CA GLY A 5 -5.35 64.65 -3.22
C GLY A 5 -5.08 63.36 -2.44
N PHE A 6 -6.12 62.53 -2.35
CA PHE A 6 -6.04 61.16 -1.85
C PHE A 6 -6.06 60.23 -3.06
N LEU A 7 -4.87 59.80 -3.49
CA LEU A 7 -4.67 58.70 -4.42
C LEU A 7 -4.94 57.39 -3.67
N PHE A 8 -6.02 56.69 -4.00
CA PHE A 8 -6.23 55.31 -3.58
C PHE A 8 -5.33 54.39 -4.43
N ILE A 9 -4.22 53.96 -3.85
CA ILE A 9 -3.36 52.91 -4.41
C ILE A 9 -3.98 51.57 -4.04
N THR A 10 -4.66 50.93 -5.00
CA THR A 10 -5.05 49.52 -4.88
C THR A 10 -3.79 48.65 -4.92
N LEU A 11 -3.43 48.14 -3.75
CA LEU A 11 -2.37 47.18 -3.52
C LEU A 11 -2.70 45.87 -4.25
N LEU A 12 -2.02 45.61 -5.37
CA LEU A 12 -2.11 44.37 -6.12
C LEU A 12 -1.43 43.26 -5.30
N SER A 13 -2.20 42.51 -4.53
CA SER A 13 -1.70 41.33 -3.82
C SER A 13 -1.42 40.21 -4.83
N LEU A 14 -0.18 40.12 -5.30
CA LEU A 14 0.34 38.92 -5.97
C LEU A 14 0.37 37.80 -4.92
N THR A 15 -0.69 36.99 -4.89
CA THR A 15 -0.65 35.67 -4.28
C THR A 15 0.39 34.86 -5.07
N ALA A 16 1.58 34.71 -4.50
CA ALA A 16 2.55 33.74 -4.95
C ALA A 16 1.91 32.35 -4.84
N CYS A 17 1.45 31.81 -5.96
CA CYS A 17 1.22 30.38 -6.07
C CYS A 17 2.57 29.71 -5.82
N THR A 18 2.79 29.19 -4.62
CA THR A 18 3.84 28.21 -4.37
C THR A 18 3.46 26.98 -5.20
N PHE A 19 3.92 26.93 -6.45
CA PHE A 19 3.90 25.73 -7.26
C PHE A 19 4.82 24.73 -6.55
N SER A 20 4.24 23.86 -5.72
CA SER A 20 4.88 22.60 -5.39
C SER A 20 5.23 21.93 -6.72
N ASP A 21 6.48 21.50 -6.87
CA ASP A 21 6.99 20.76 -8.03
C ASP A 21 6.21 19.44 -8.19
N ASN A 22 5.00 19.53 -8.74
CA ASN A 22 4.15 18.40 -9.15
C ASN A 22 4.54 17.95 -10.56
N SER A 23 5.83 17.99 -10.88
CA SER A 23 6.31 17.54 -12.19
C SER A 23 6.27 16.01 -12.24
N GLN A 24 5.27 15.49 -12.96
CA GLN A 24 5.18 14.08 -13.29
C GLN A 24 6.30 13.72 -14.26
N SER A 25 7.11 12.72 -13.93
CA SER A 25 8.09 12.20 -14.89
C SER A 25 7.39 11.58 -16.11
N PRO A 26 7.99 11.64 -17.31
CA PRO A 26 7.44 10.97 -18.49
C PRO A 26 7.19 9.49 -18.22
N ILE A 27 6.03 9.00 -18.66
CA ILE A 27 5.65 7.61 -18.50
C ILE A 27 6.40 6.77 -19.54
N PRO A 28 7.17 5.74 -19.14
CA PRO A 28 7.86 4.88 -20.09
C PRO A 28 6.87 4.24 -21.07
N ALA A 29 7.25 4.17 -22.35
CA ALA A 29 6.35 3.74 -23.44
C ALA A 29 5.75 2.34 -23.22
N GLN A 30 6.46 1.44 -22.52
CA GLN A 30 5.97 0.10 -22.18
C GLN A 30 4.69 0.10 -21.32
N PHE A 31 4.43 1.20 -20.60
CA PHE A 31 3.22 1.40 -19.78
C PHE A 31 2.18 2.28 -20.47
N ALA A 32 2.36 2.60 -21.75
CA ALA A 32 1.37 3.37 -22.50
C ALA A 32 0.05 2.60 -22.58
N GLY A 33 -1.04 3.30 -22.29
CA GLY A 33 -2.39 2.73 -22.22
C GLY A 33 -2.64 1.87 -20.99
N ALA A 34 -1.94 2.11 -19.88
CA ALA A 34 -2.40 1.65 -18.57
C ALA A 34 -3.70 2.38 -18.19
N ASP A 35 -4.68 1.66 -17.68
CA ASP A 35 -5.99 2.21 -17.27
C ASP A 35 -5.87 3.16 -16.07
N TYR A 36 -4.83 2.98 -15.25
CA TYR A 36 -4.46 3.84 -14.14
C TYR A 36 -2.97 4.16 -14.13
N GLN A 37 -2.64 5.44 -13.96
CA GLN A 37 -1.27 5.95 -13.93
C GLN A 37 -1.00 6.67 -12.61
N LEU A 38 -0.34 5.98 -11.68
CA LEU A 38 0.01 6.53 -10.37
C LEU A 38 1.00 7.68 -10.49
N SER A 39 0.63 8.85 -9.94
CA SER A 39 1.48 10.02 -9.96
C SER A 39 2.77 9.82 -9.16
N ASP A 40 3.84 10.53 -9.50
CA ASP A 40 5.11 10.52 -8.74
C ASP A 40 4.90 10.99 -7.30
N GLN A 41 3.99 11.94 -7.07
CA GLN A 41 3.66 12.43 -5.74
C GLN A 41 3.00 11.33 -4.89
N ASP A 42 2.01 10.65 -5.43
CA ASP A 42 1.29 9.60 -4.73
C ASP A 42 2.15 8.35 -4.58
N ALA A 43 3.00 8.03 -5.55
CA ALA A 43 3.98 6.96 -5.45
C ALA A 43 4.97 7.20 -4.29
N LYS A 44 5.47 8.43 -4.11
CA LYS A 44 6.34 8.77 -2.98
C LYS A 44 5.60 8.62 -1.65
N ARG A 45 4.36 9.13 -1.55
CA ARG A 45 3.53 8.98 -0.35
C ARG A 45 3.30 7.50 -0.02
N TRP A 46 3.06 6.70 -1.04
CA TRP A 46 2.80 5.28 -0.92
C TRP A 46 4.02 4.50 -0.48
N VAL A 47 5.19 4.77 -1.04
CA VAL A 47 6.46 4.17 -0.60
C VAL A 47 6.75 4.53 0.85
N ILE A 48 6.53 5.79 1.26
CA ILE A 48 6.70 6.19 2.66
C ILE A 48 5.74 5.42 3.56
N ALA A 49 4.45 5.37 3.23
CA ALA A 49 3.45 4.67 4.03
C ALA A 49 3.72 3.15 4.12
N GLY A 50 4.09 2.51 3.00
CA GLY A 50 4.49 1.11 2.97
C GLY A 50 5.73 0.83 3.83
N ASN A 51 6.78 1.65 3.71
CA ASN A 51 8.00 1.52 4.50
C ASN A 51 7.74 1.75 6.00
N GLN A 52 6.82 2.65 6.35
CA GLN A 52 6.36 2.86 7.72
C GLN A 52 5.71 1.62 8.32
N VAL A 53 4.80 0.99 7.57
CA VAL A 53 4.13 -0.25 7.99
C VAL A 53 5.14 -1.39 8.08
N GLU A 54 6.05 -1.53 7.12
CA GLU A 54 7.08 -2.58 7.13
C GLU A 54 8.01 -2.45 8.33
N GLN A 55 8.54 -1.26 8.60
CA GLN A 55 9.38 -1.00 9.79
C GLN A 55 8.65 -1.33 11.09
N CYS A 56 7.33 -1.12 11.13
CA CYS A 56 6.51 -1.39 12.31
C CYS A 56 6.17 -2.88 12.49
N VAL A 57 5.62 -3.52 11.46
CA VAL A 57 5.12 -4.90 11.53
C VAL A 57 6.27 -5.91 11.45
N TYR A 58 7.34 -5.55 10.74
CA TYR A 58 8.47 -6.41 10.40
C TYR A 58 9.82 -5.75 10.76
N PRO A 59 10.05 -5.31 12.01
CA PRO A 59 11.20 -4.46 12.37
C PRO A 59 12.58 -5.11 12.15
N ASN A 60 12.62 -6.45 12.09
CA ASN A 60 13.85 -7.23 11.92
C ASN A 60 13.88 -8.02 10.61
N LEU A 61 12.98 -7.71 9.66
CA LEU A 61 12.88 -8.46 8.42
C LEU A 61 14.09 -8.20 7.52
N THR A 62 14.71 -9.30 7.11
CA THR A 62 15.77 -9.31 6.11
C THR A 62 15.22 -9.76 4.76
N ARG A 63 15.88 -9.38 3.68
CA ARG A 63 15.54 -9.84 2.32
C ARG A 63 15.50 -11.37 2.22
N ILE A 64 16.44 -12.06 2.87
CA ILE A 64 16.49 -13.54 2.85
C ILE A 64 15.26 -14.13 3.53
N GLN A 65 14.81 -13.57 4.65
CA GLN A 65 13.59 -14.03 5.32
C GLN A 65 12.36 -13.79 4.44
N GLN A 66 12.27 -12.62 3.79
CA GLN A 66 11.18 -12.28 2.89
C GLN A 66 11.08 -13.23 1.69
N GLU A 67 12.21 -13.59 1.07
CA GLU A 67 12.28 -14.56 -0.03
C GLU A 67 11.78 -15.97 0.33
N HIS A 68 11.77 -16.31 1.63
CA HIS A 68 11.33 -17.59 2.15
C HIS A 68 9.99 -17.51 2.88
N PHE A 69 9.23 -16.43 2.70
CA PHE A 69 7.88 -16.34 3.26
C PHE A 69 7.01 -17.49 2.78
N SER A 70 6.18 -18.00 3.69
CA SER A 70 5.07 -18.87 3.33
C SER A 70 4.08 -18.11 2.43
N GLN A 71 3.13 -18.83 1.83
CA GLN A 71 2.09 -18.20 1.02
C GLN A 71 1.23 -17.25 1.87
N GLU A 72 0.95 -17.64 3.11
CA GLU A 72 0.21 -16.90 4.12
C GLU A 72 0.96 -15.63 4.55
N ASP A 73 2.24 -15.75 4.87
CA ASP A 73 3.07 -14.58 5.24
C ASP A 73 3.22 -13.63 4.04
N SER A 74 3.32 -14.18 2.83
CA SER A 74 3.39 -13.38 1.60
C SER A 74 2.12 -12.59 1.33
N PHE A 75 0.97 -13.21 1.61
CA PHE A 75 -0.33 -12.56 1.51
C PHE A 75 -0.45 -11.41 2.51
N ILE A 76 -0.11 -11.62 3.78
CA ILE A 76 -0.18 -10.58 4.81
C ILE A 76 0.78 -9.43 4.51
N TYR A 77 2.02 -9.74 4.11
CA TYR A 77 2.97 -8.70 3.70
C TYR A 77 2.44 -7.88 2.54
N SER A 78 1.90 -8.52 1.49
CA SER A 78 1.32 -7.82 0.34
C SER A 78 0.15 -6.92 0.76
N GLN A 79 -0.72 -7.37 1.67
CA GLN A 79 -1.83 -6.53 2.13
C GLN A 79 -1.35 -5.31 2.92
N TYR A 80 -0.54 -5.52 3.95
CA TYR A 80 -0.16 -4.45 4.87
C TYR A 80 0.90 -3.51 4.32
N VAL A 81 1.88 -4.02 3.58
CA VAL A 81 3.03 -3.22 3.10
C VAL A 81 2.79 -2.67 1.69
N PHE A 82 1.86 -3.23 0.93
CA PHE A 82 1.56 -2.81 -0.44
C PHE A 82 0.14 -2.30 -0.65
N PHE A 83 -0.87 -3.15 -0.48
CA PHE A 83 -2.22 -2.85 -0.94
C PHE A 83 -2.99 -1.88 -0.05
N TYR A 84 -2.99 -2.03 1.28
CA TYR A 84 -3.67 -1.07 2.17
C TYR A 84 -3.07 0.33 2.08
N PRO A 85 -1.74 0.52 2.11
CA PRO A 85 -1.17 1.85 1.90
C PRO A 85 -1.48 2.43 0.51
N LEU A 86 -1.60 1.60 -0.52
CA LEU A 86 -1.97 2.05 -1.85
C LEU A 86 -3.44 2.49 -1.88
N GLU A 87 -4.35 1.68 -1.32
CA GLU A 87 -5.78 1.97 -1.21
C GLU A 87 -6.03 3.30 -0.52
N ASP A 88 -5.33 3.58 0.59
CA ASP A 88 -5.47 4.82 1.34
C ASP A 88 -5.10 6.07 0.52
N ILE A 89 -4.28 5.91 -0.52
CA ILE A 89 -3.78 7.00 -1.35
C ILE A 89 -4.60 7.16 -2.62
N VAL A 90 -4.89 6.06 -3.33
CA VAL A 90 -5.58 6.10 -4.62
C VAL A 90 -7.09 5.92 -4.49
N GLY A 91 -7.57 5.40 -3.36
CA GLY A 91 -8.95 5.01 -3.14
C GLY A 91 -9.27 3.62 -3.70
N ARG A 92 -10.32 2.99 -3.14
CA ARG A 92 -10.74 1.63 -3.49
C ARG A 92 -11.01 1.42 -4.98
N ASP A 93 -11.74 2.32 -5.62
CA ASP A 93 -12.15 2.14 -7.01
C ASP A 93 -10.95 2.15 -7.95
N ASN A 94 -10.00 3.06 -7.72
CA ASN A 94 -8.75 3.10 -8.46
C ASN A 94 -7.87 1.89 -8.17
N LEU A 95 -7.83 1.43 -6.92
CA LEU A 95 -7.12 0.19 -6.61
C LEU A 95 -7.72 -1.00 -7.37
N GLN A 96 -9.04 -1.04 -7.53
CA GLN A 96 -9.69 -2.09 -8.32
C GLN A 96 -9.31 -2.02 -9.81
N ILE A 97 -9.21 -0.81 -10.39
CA ILE A 97 -8.68 -0.63 -11.76
C ILE A 97 -7.26 -1.17 -11.85
N ILE A 98 -6.38 -0.78 -10.92
CA ILE A 98 -4.98 -1.21 -10.87
C ILE A 98 -4.88 -2.74 -10.80
N LYS A 99 -5.70 -3.40 -9.97
CA LYS A 99 -5.70 -4.86 -9.83
C LYS A 99 -6.18 -5.58 -11.09
N ASN A 100 -7.13 -4.98 -11.80
CA ASN A 100 -7.76 -5.57 -12.99
C ASN A 100 -6.96 -5.35 -14.28
N ASP A 101 -6.13 -4.31 -14.36
CA ASP A 101 -5.27 -4.02 -15.51
C ASP A 101 -3.78 -4.33 -15.23
N GLN A 102 -3.23 -5.27 -16.01
CA GLN A 102 -1.83 -5.68 -15.91
C GLN A 102 -0.87 -4.49 -16.08
N LYS A 103 -1.12 -3.60 -17.03
CA LYS A 103 -0.22 -2.46 -17.29
C LYS A 103 -0.23 -1.45 -16.15
N SER A 104 -1.39 -1.21 -15.54
CA SER A 104 -1.54 -0.36 -14.36
C SER A 104 -0.75 -0.92 -13.18
N MET A 105 -0.88 -2.22 -12.90
CA MET A 105 -0.12 -2.83 -11.82
C MET A 105 1.40 -2.85 -12.09
N ASP A 106 1.81 -3.14 -13.32
CA ASP A 106 3.23 -3.10 -13.71
C ASP A 106 3.79 -1.67 -13.56
N TYR A 107 3.00 -0.65 -13.90
CA TYR A 107 3.40 0.76 -13.74
C TYR A 107 3.49 1.17 -12.27
N VAL A 108 2.52 0.80 -11.43
CA VAL A 108 2.56 1.03 -9.97
C VAL A 108 3.79 0.36 -9.36
N THR A 109 4.07 -0.86 -9.77
CA THR A 109 5.26 -1.61 -9.34
C THR A 109 6.56 -0.92 -9.77
N TYR A 110 6.63 -0.43 -11.00
CA TYR A 110 7.73 0.40 -11.50
C TYR A 110 7.91 1.67 -10.66
N GLN A 111 6.82 2.38 -10.34
CA GLN A 111 6.85 3.59 -9.53
C GLN A 111 7.37 3.32 -8.11
N ARG A 112 6.97 2.20 -7.49
CA ARG A 112 7.52 1.78 -6.19
C ARG A 112 9.03 1.59 -6.26
N LYS A 113 9.50 0.85 -7.27
CA LYS A 113 10.94 0.57 -7.48
C LYS A 113 11.73 1.85 -7.75
N LYS A 114 11.18 2.78 -8.53
CA LYS A 114 11.79 4.09 -8.82
C LYS A 114 12.07 4.89 -7.55
N PHE A 115 11.24 4.76 -6.52
CA PHE A 115 11.33 5.51 -5.28
C PHE A 115 11.77 4.67 -4.06
N LYS A 116 12.29 3.45 -4.27
CA LYS A 116 12.63 2.48 -3.21
C LYS A 116 13.57 3.00 -2.11
N ASP A 117 14.42 3.97 -2.42
CA ASP A 117 15.45 4.47 -1.50
C ASP A 117 14.92 5.53 -0.53
N ILE A 118 13.65 5.94 -0.65
CA ILE A 118 13.02 6.90 0.26
C ILE A 118 12.95 6.31 1.67
N LYS A 119 13.52 7.04 2.63
CA LYS A 119 13.47 6.69 4.04
C LYS A 119 12.19 7.21 4.67
N ALA A 120 11.46 6.32 5.33
CA ALA A 120 10.31 6.65 6.15
C ALA A 120 10.75 7.02 7.58
N LYS A 121 10.05 7.98 8.19
CA LYS A 121 10.10 8.17 9.65
C LYS A 121 9.24 7.11 10.33
N PRO A 122 9.66 6.55 11.48
CA PRO A 122 8.86 5.58 12.20
C PRO A 122 7.44 6.08 12.50
N LEU A 123 6.49 5.15 12.57
CA LEU A 123 5.15 5.44 13.06
C LEU A 123 5.17 5.75 14.56
N ASP A 124 4.12 6.45 14.99
CA ASP A 124 3.81 6.58 16.40
C ASP A 124 3.62 5.19 17.06
N GLU A 125 4.09 5.04 18.29
CA GLU A 125 4.12 3.74 18.99
C GLU A 125 2.73 3.13 19.16
N GLU A 126 1.70 3.94 19.45
CA GLU A 126 0.32 3.47 19.63
C GLU A 126 -0.23 2.92 18.31
N LYS A 127 -0.06 3.67 17.22
CA LYS A 127 -0.47 3.25 15.88
C LYS A 127 0.26 1.98 15.46
N CYS A 128 1.55 1.89 15.79
CA CYS A 128 2.33 0.72 15.46
C CYS A 128 1.87 -0.53 16.23
N ALA A 129 1.59 -0.41 17.53
CA ALA A 129 1.08 -1.51 18.33
C ALA A 129 -0.25 -2.06 17.79
N ILE A 130 -1.15 -1.17 17.34
CA ILE A 130 -2.42 -1.55 16.71
C ILE A 130 -2.16 -2.34 15.41
N LEU A 131 -1.32 -1.80 14.51
CA LEU A 131 -1.00 -2.47 13.24
C LEU A 131 -0.34 -3.83 13.43
N GLN A 132 0.59 -3.94 14.38
CA GLN A 132 1.24 -5.20 14.72
C GLN A 132 0.23 -6.23 15.23
N LYS A 133 -0.74 -5.82 16.04
CA LYS A 133 -1.80 -6.71 16.51
C LYS A 133 -2.67 -7.18 15.34
N GLN A 134 -3.16 -6.26 14.52
CA GLN A 134 -4.01 -6.57 13.37
C GLN A 134 -3.31 -7.52 12.38
N ALA A 135 -2.05 -7.25 12.03
CA ALA A 135 -1.29 -8.11 11.13
C ALA A 135 -1.09 -9.53 11.69
N ARG A 136 -0.86 -9.68 13.00
CA ARG A 136 -0.77 -11.01 13.65
C ARG A 136 -2.11 -11.73 13.68
N ASP A 137 -3.19 -11.03 14.04
CA ASP A 137 -4.54 -11.60 14.11
C ASP A 137 -5.00 -12.05 12.71
N ASP A 138 -4.79 -11.24 11.69
CA ASP A 138 -5.10 -11.57 10.29
C ASP A 138 -4.25 -12.74 9.79
N LEU A 139 -2.95 -12.80 10.15
CA LEU A 139 -2.10 -13.93 9.81
C LEU A 139 -2.60 -15.23 10.42
N ALA A 140 -3.05 -15.20 11.68
CA ALA A 140 -3.64 -16.36 12.35
C ALA A 140 -4.94 -16.81 11.65
N VAL A 141 -5.80 -15.87 11.23
CA VAL A 141 -7.00 -16.17 10.44
C VAL A 141 -6.63 -16.83 9.10
N VAL A 142 -5.66 -16.27 8.38
CA VAL A 142 -5.20 -16.78 7.08
C VAL A 142 -4.56 -18.17 7.20
N LYS A 143 -3.85 -18.44 8.29
CA LYS A 143 -3.32 -19.77 8.64
C LYS A 143 -4.41 -20.77 9.08
N GLY A 144 -5.65 -20.31 9.27
CA GLY A 144 -6.76 -21.15 9.72
C GLY A 144 -6.76 -21.44 11.22
N GLU A 145 -5.98 -20.68 12.01
CA GLU A 145 -5.86 -20.82 13.46
C GLU A 145 -7.07 -20.20 14.21
N TYR A 146 -7.80 -19.28 13.57
CA TYR A 146 -8.97 -18.63 14.15
C TYR A 146 -10.27 -19.33 13.74
N ARG A 147 -11.05 -19.82 14.73
CA ARG A 147 -12.37 -20.43 14.51
C ARG A 147 -13.53 -19.54 14.99
N ASN A 148 -14.39 -19.25 14.01
CA ASN A 148 -15.80 -18.86 14.01
C ASN A 148 -16.31 -17.52 14.58
N ALA A 149 -17.24 -16.95 13.82
CA ALA A 149 -18.06 -15.78 14.16
C ALA A 149 -19.43 -16.16 14.80
N MET A 150 -19.65 -17.41 15.22
CA MET A 150 -20.90 -17.94 15.80
C MET A 150 -20.63 -19.12 16.75
N VAL A 151 -21.61 -19.47 17.61
CA VAL A 151 -21.54 -20.55 18.63
C VAL A 151 -21.15 -21.89 18.02
N GLU A 152 -20.10 -22.51 18.57
CA GLU A 152 -19.63 -23.83 18.14
C GLU A 152 -20.46 -24.94 18.82
N GLU A 153 -20.91 -25.93 18.02
CA GLU A 153 -21.38 -27.20 18.56
C GLU A 153 -20.25 -28.23 18.50
N ASP A 154 -19.90 -28.79 19.65
CA ASP A 154 -18.88 -29.83 19.80
C ASP A 154 -19.21 -31.06 18.97
N LYS A 155 -18.40 -31.34 17.95
CA LYS A 155 -18.22 -32.71 17.47
C LYS A 155 -16.74 -33.01 17.24
N HIS A 156 -16.24 -33.87 18.11
CA HIS A 156 -15.06 -34.70 17.91
C HIS A 156 -14.98 -35.19 16.46
N GLU A 157 -13.85 -34.98 15.79
CA GLU A 157 -13.23 -36.00 14.95
C GLU A 157 -11.78 -35.65 14.59
N ASN A 158 -10.89 -36.60 14.86
CA ASN A 158 -9.50 -36.62 14.43
C ASN A 158 -9.42 -36.66 12.90
N LYS A 159 -8.97 -35.58 12.25
CA LYS A 159 -8.36 -35.67 10.90
C LYS A 159 -7.22 -34.68 10.73
N THR A 160 -6.05 -35.26 10.48
CA THR A 160 -4.90 -34.65 9.81
C THR A 160 -5.36 -34.11 8.46
N ASP A 161 -5.54 -32.80 8.34
CA ASP A 161 -5.76 -32.15 7.05
C ASP A 161 -4.76 -31.01 6.88
N ASN A 162 -3.76 -31.27 6.05
CA ASN A 162 -2.67 -30.37 5.71
C ASN A 162 -3.13 -29.48 4.54
N GLY A 163 -4.28 -28.82 4.72
CA GLY A 163 -5.02 -28.14 3.66
C GLY A 163 -4.84 -26.63 3.71
N LYS A 164 -4.04 -26.10 2.77
CA LYS A 164 -3.80 -24.67 2.55
C LYS A 164 -5.11 -23.92 2.31
N ASN A 165 -5.58 -23.19 3.33
CA ASN A 165 -6.89 -22.52 3.32
C ASN A 165 -6.99 -21.39 2.27
N LEU A 166 -5.85 -20.87 1.80
CA LEU A 166 -5.78 -19.86 0.74
C LEU A 166 -6.20 -20.38 -0.63
N GLU A 167 -6.07 -21.67 -0.94
CA GLU A 167 -6.31 -22.16 -2.31
C GLU A 167 -7.81 -22.14 -2.69
N LYS A 168 -8.72 -22.08 -1.71
CA LYS A 168 -10.16 -22.20 -1.91
C LYS A 168 -10.92 -20.86 -1.94
N SER A 169 -10.27 -19.75 -1.60
CA SER A 169 -10.95 -18.45 -1.53
C SER A 169 -10.73 -17.65 -2.83
N ARG A 170 -11.82 -17.19 -3.46
CA ARG A 170 -11.76 -16.29 -4.63
C ARG A 170 -10.97 -14.99 -4.38
N PHE A 171 -10.67 -14.67 -3.13
CA PHE A 171 -9.85 -13.54 -2.71
C PHE A 171 -8.34 -13.75 -2.94
N SER A 172 -7.92 -14.99 -3.22
CA SER A 172 -6.51 -15.36 -3.30
C SER A 172 -5.93 -15.22 -4.70
N PHE A 173 -6.73 -15.27 -5.77
CA PHE A 173 -6.19 -15.29 -7.14
C PHE A 173 -5.52 -13.98 -7.56
N ASP A 174 -6.09 -12.81 -7.21
CA ASP A 174 -5.50 -11.52 -7.60
C ASP A 174 -4.30 -11.14 -6.73
N ILE A 175 -4.33 -11.46 -5.43
CA ILE A 175 -3.22 -11.15 -4.51
C ILE A 175 -2.09 -12.17 -4.67
N LEU A 176 -2.33 -13.42 -5.05
CA LEU A 176 -1.26 -14.37 -5.39
C LEU A 176 -0.62 -14.05 -6.73
N LYS A 177 -1.41 -13.64 -7.74
CA LYS A 177 -0.87 -13.20 -9.03
C LYS A 177 0.14 -12.07 -8.86
N TRP A 178 -0.18 -11.10 -8.00
CA TRP A 178 0.64 -9.90 -7.84
C TRP A 178 1.60 -9.95 -6.65
N GLY A 179 1.22 -10.53 -5.53
CA GLY A 179 2.03 -10.64 -4.32
C GLY A 179 3.31 -11.46 -4.55
N ILE A 180 3.25 -12.56 -5.30
CA ILE A 180 4.45 -13.35 -5.63
C ILE A 180 5.39 -12.59 -6.58
N GLY A 181 4.85 -11.87 -7.57
CA GLY A 181 5.65 -11.07 -8.49
C GLY A 181 6.31 -9.86 -7.82
N LEU A 182 5.66 -9.31 -6.79
CA LEU A 182 6.15 -8.13 -6.09
C LEU A 182 7.23 -8.42 -5.04
N MET A 183 7.25 -9.65 -4.52
CA MET A 183 8.29 -10.15 -3.59
C MET A 183 9.67 -10.33 -4.24
N LEU A 184 9.74 -10.39 -5.57
CA LEU A 184 10.98 -10.59 -6.33
C LEU A 184 11.68 -9.27 -6.75
N LEU A 185 11.20 -8.12 -6.27
CA LEU A 185 11.69 -6.78 -6.64
C LEU A 185 12.45 -6.10 -5.50
#